data_AF-E7G885-F1
#
_entry.id   AF-E7G885-F1
#
_cell.length_a   1.000
_cell.length_b   1.000
_cell.length_c   1.000
_cell.angle_alpha   90.00
_cell.angle_beta   90.00
_cell.angle_gamma   90.00
#
_symmetry.space_group_name_H-M   'P 1'
#
loop_
_entity.id
_entity.type
_entity.pdbx_description
1 polymer ?
#
loop_
_entity_poly.entity_id
_entity_poly.type
_entity_poly.pdbx_seq_one_letter_code
_entity_poly.pdbx_strand_id
1 'polypeptide(L)'
;MKKEGGMKMNEFYEDLMCPVVYRWVKNHEGVKICHNKCCTLWIDNGDIYGVIEFHDENIVELTVKDTKSHENIFYLHFQMHDMNSSLQQFNTFFHYLTTPSSEHHDMNVHQTDIKKILLSCSGGLTTSYFAYSIQEMMNHRDLGIQVDAVGYSDIDNVANEYDIILLAPQIAYMLPEYREKYGNKVMTIETVDFATSDFEGIIQKALNS
;
A
#
# COMPACT_ATOMS: atom_id res chain seq x y z
N MET A 1 21.89 -38.83 -20.95
CA MET A 1 21.07 -38.95 -19.73
C MET A 1 20.76 -37.55 -19.25
N LYS A 2 19.47 -37.22 -19.09
CA LYS A 2 18.98 -35.93 -18.59
C LYS A 2 19.57 -35.70 -17.19
N LYS A 3 20.15 -34.53 -16.94
CA LYS A 3 20.43 -34.07 -15.57
C LYS A 3 19.09 -33.78 -14.92
N GLU A 4 18.75 -34.52 -13.87
CA GLU A 4 17.64 -34.18 -12.99
C GLU A 4 18.00 -32.85 -12.30
N GLY A 5 17.28 -31.78 -12.68
CA GLY A 5 17.33 -30.51 -11.99
C GLY A 5 16.57 -30.64 -10.68
N GLY A 6 17.32 -30.82 -9.58
CA GLY A 6 16.74 -30.69 -8.25
C GLY A 6 16.24 -29.27 -8.06
N MET A 7 14.93 -29.13 -7.84
CA MET A 7 14.29 -27.86 -7.50
C MET A 7 14.99 -27.26 -6.28
N LYS A 8 15.41 -25.99 -6.37
CA LYS A 8 16.02 -25.32 -5.21
C LYS A 8 14.95 -25.12 -4.13
N MET A 9 15.31 -25.24 -2.86
CA MET A 9 14.39 -25.06 -1.73
C MET A 9 13.61 -23.73 -1.79
N ASN A 10 14.22 -22.68 -2.33
CA ASN A 10 13.56 -21.38 -2.53
C ASN A 10 12.50 -21.42 -3.63
N GLU A 11 12.77 -22.10 -4.74
CA GLU A 11 11.79 -22.28 -5.84
C GLU A 11 10.57 -23.07 -5.35
N PHE A 12 10.79 -24.11 -4.53
CA PHE A 12 9.70 -24.86 -3.90
C PHE A 12 8.86 -24.01 -2.94
N TYR A 13 9.50 -23.13 -2.17
CA TYR A 13 8.82 -22.24 -1.24
C TYR A 13 7.99 -21.19 -1.99
N GLU A 14 8.55 -20.59 -3.04
CA GLU A 14 7.88 -19.64 -3.92
C GLU A 14 6.65 -20.26 -4.61
N ASP A 15 6.77 -21.51 -5.08
CA ASP A 15 5.67 -22.25 -5.73
C ASP A 15 4.51 -22.58 -4.77
N LEU A 16 4.80 -22.75 -3.48
CA LEU A 16 3.79 -23.11 -2.47
C LEU A 16 3.09 -21.93 -1.83
N MET A 17 3.68 -20.73 -1.90
CA MET A 17 3.19 -19.56 -1.18
C MET A 17 1.77 -19.17 -1.59
N CYS A 18 1.52 -18.99 -2.89
CA CYS A 18 0.18 -18.65 -3.39
C CYS A 18 -0.88 -19.72 -3.05
N PRO A 19 -0.66 -21.03 -3.31
CA PRO A 19 -1.61 -22.07 -2.92
C PRO A 19 -1.91 -22.13 -1.42
N VAL A 20 -0.91 -21.92 -0.56
CA VAL A 20 -1.07 -21.93 0.90
C VAL A 20 -1.87 -20.72 1.36
N VAL A 21 -1.49 -19.52 0.91
CA VAL A 21 -2.18 -18.27 1.27
C VAL A 21 -3.61 -18.26 0.74
N TYR A 22 -3.84 -18.66 -0.51
CA TYR A 22 -5.18 -18.79 -1.07
C TYR A 22 -6.07 -19.70 -0.20
N ARG A 23 -5.57 -20.87 0.21
CA ARG A 23 -6.32 -21.80 1.08
C ARG A 23 -6.58 -21.19 2.46
N TRP A 24 -5.61 -20.46 3.01
CA TRP A 24 -5.78 -19.76 4.28
C TRP A 24 -6.88 -18.70 4.19
N VAL A 25 -6.82 -17.80 3.20
CA VAL A 25 -7.83 -16.77 2.95
C VAL A 25 -9.21 -17.38 2.71
N LYS A 26 -9.30 -18.42 1.87
CA LYS A 26 -10.57 -19.10 1.54
C LYS A 26 -11.32 -19.64 2.78
N ASN A 27 -10.61 -19.95 3.86
CA ASN A 27 -11.22 -20.48 5.09
C ASN A 27 -11.58 -19.40 6.11
N HIS A 28 -11.36 -18.12 5.82
CA HIS A 28 -11.86 -17.04 6.67
C HIS A 28 -13.39 -16.96 6.61
N GLU A 29 -13.99 -16.65 7.75
CA GLU A 29 -15.43 -16.44 7.88
C GLU A 29 -15.91 -15.34 6.92
N GLY A 30 -17.05 -15.55 6.26
CA GLY A 30 -17.63 -14.58 5.32
C GLY A 30 -17.01 -14.57 3.90
N VAL A 31 -15.88 -15.26 3.68
CA VAL A 31 -15.27 -15.37 2.34
C VAL A 31 -16.09 -16.31 1.45
N LYS A 32 -16.45 -15.82 0.27
CA LYS A 32 -17.16 -16.54 -0.79
C LYS A 32 -16.25 -16.74 -2.00
N ILE A 33 -16.36 -17.89 -2.65
CA ILE A 33 -15.58 -18.22 -3.86
C ILE A 33 -16.38 -17.83 -5.09
N CYS A 34 -15.73 -17.15 -6.05
CA CYS A 34 -16.34 -16.95 -7.36
C CYS A 34 -16.36 -18.27 -8.13
N HIS A 35 -17.54 -18.84 -8.38
CA HIS A 35 -17.69 -20.13 -9.06
C HIS A 35 -17.20 -20.11 -10.51
N ASN A 36 -17.05 -18.93 -11.11
CA ASN A 36 -16.62 -18.72 -12.50
C ASN A 36 -15.17 -18.24 -12.63
N LYS A 37 -14.48 -17.92 -11.52
CA LYS A 37 -13.07 -17.49 -11.49
C LYS A 37 -12.37 -18.14 -10.28
N CYS A 38 -11.64 -19.22 -10.52
CA CYS A 38 -11.03 -20.04 -9.47
C CYS A 38 -10.06 -19.28 -8.54
N CYS A 39 -9.50 -18.16 -9.02
CA CYS A 39 -8.51 -17.35 -8.32
C CYS A 39 -9.08 -16.08 -7.67
N THR A 40 -10.40 -15.91 -7.65
CA THR A 40 -11.05 -14.73 -7.07
C THR A 40 -11.91 -15.09 -5.86
N LEU A 41 -11.67 -14.41 -4.74
CA LEU A 41 -12.44 -14.53 -3.49
C LEU A 41 -13.15 -13.20 -3.19
N TRP A 42 -14.31 -13.28 -2.56
CA TRP A 42 -15.17 -12.12 -2.26
C TRP A 42 -15.58 -12.12 -0.80
N ILE A 43 -15.70 -10.95 -0.21
CA ILE A 43 -16.17 -10.78 1.17
C ILE A 43 -17.21 -9.68 1.17
N ASP A 44 -18.40 -9.98 1.69
CA ASP A 44 -19.51 -9.03 1.75
C ASP A 44 -19.59 -8.46 3.17
N ASN A 45 -19.55 -7.13 3.29
CA ASN A 45 -19.75 -6.42 4.55
C ASN A 45 -20.83 -5.32 4.43
N GLY A 46 -21.93 -5.61 3.73
CA GLY A 46 -23.11 -4.75 3.69
C GLY A 46 -22.98 -3.56 2.74
N ASP A 47 -22.46 -2.43 3.22
CA ASP A 47 -22.29 -1.22 2.39
C ASP A 47 -21.02 -1.30 1.53
N ILE A 48 -20.10 -2.21 1.84
CA ILE A 48 -18.86 -2.43 1.10
C ILE A 48 -18.62 -3.92 0.88
N TYR A 49 -17.85 -4.27 -0.15
CA TYR A 49 -17.39 -5.64 -0.38
C TYR A 49 -15.94 -5.69 -0.82
N GLY A 50 -15.23 -6.70 -0.34
CA GLY A 50 -13.85 -7.00 -0.69
C GLY A 50 -13.76 -7.99 -1.85
N VAL A 51 -12.74 -7.81 -2.67
CA VAL A 51 -12.34 -8.71 -3.76
C VAL A 51 -10.86 -9.00 -3.61
N ILE A 52 -10.50 -10.29 -3.65
CA ILE A 52 -9.13 -10.77 -3.59
C ILE A 52 -8.88 -11.56 -4.87
N GLU A 53 -7.96 -11.08 -5.71
CA GLU A 53 -7.56 -11.75 -6.95
C GLU A 53 -6.12 -12.23 -6.84
N PHE A 54 -5.92 -13.52 -7.09
CA PHE A 54 -4.61 -14.13 -7.21
C PHE A 54 -4.26 -14.27 -8.69
N HIS A 55 -3.08 -13.80 -9.07
CA HIS A 55 -2.56 -13.83 -10.43
C HIS A 55 -1.31 -14.73 -10.52
N ASP A 56 -0.80 -14.87 -11.73
CA ASP A 56 0.49 -15.53 -11.96
C ASP A 56 1.63 -14.79 -11.25
N GLU A 57 2.79 -15.43 -11.13
CA GLU A 57 3.99 -14.86 -10.51
C GLU A 57 3.81 -14.41 -9.04
N ASN A 58 2.88 -15.05 -8.31
CA ASN A 58 2.58 -14.75 -6.91
C ASN A 58 2.05 -13.32 -6.66
N ILE A 59 1.45 -12.69 -7.67
CA ILE A 59 0.83 -11.38 -7.55
C ILE A 59 -0.57 -11.51 -6.94
N VAL A 60 -0.88 -10.63 -5.99
CA VAL A 60 -2.19 -10.52 -5.34
C VAL A 60 -2.72 -9.10 -5.52
N GLU A 61 -3.99 -8.99 -5.87
CA GLU A 61 -4.76 -7.75 -5.90
C GLU A 61 -5.88 -7.81 -4.85
N LEU A 62 -5.96 -6.81 -4.00
CA LEU A 62 -6.94 -6.65 -2.92
C LEU A 62 -7.71 -5.36 -3.14
N THR A 63 -9.02 -5.46 -3.35
CA THR A 63 -9.88 -4.31 -3.63
C THR A 63 -11.06 -4.29 -2.67
N VAL A 64 -11.44 -3.12 -2.15
CA VAL A 64 -12.75 -2.92 -1.50
C VAL A 64 -13.55 -1.94 -2.33
N LYS A 65 -14.83 -2.23 -2.52
CA LYS A 65 -15.74 -1.43 -3.34
C LYS A 65 -17.00 -1.09 -2.56
N ASP A 66 -17.53 0.10 -2.80
CA ASP A 66 -18.86 0.48 -2.32
C ASP A 66 -19.94 -0.33 -3.06
N THR A 67 -20.94 -0.85 -2.32
CA THR A 67 -21.98 -1.69 -2.94
C THR A 67 -22.96 -0.91 -3.80
N LYS A 68 -23.09 0.41 -3.61
CA LYS A 68 -24.04 1.28 -4.33
C LYS A 68 -23.41 1.90 -5.57
N SER A 69 -22.22 2.48 -5.45
CA SER A 69 -21.53 3.15 -6.57
C SER A 69 -20.65 2.19 -7.39
N HIS A 70 -20.24 1.06 -6.80
CA HIS A 70 -19.24 0.14 -7.35
C HIS A 70 -17.85 0.76 -7.55
N GLU A 71 -17.60 1.95 -6.99
CA GLU A 71 -16.28 2.57 -7.00
C GLU A 71 -15.33 1.83 -6.05
N ASN A 72 -14.06 1.74 -6.44
CA ASN A 72 -13.01 1.22 -5.58
C ASN A 72 -12.72 2.25 -4.49
N ILE A 73 -12.87 1.85 -3.23
CA ILE A 73 -12.56 2.68 -2.05
C ILE A 73 -11.28 2.23 -1.35
N PHE A 74 -10.81 1.01 -1.66
CA PHE A 74 -9.50 0.49 -1.26
C PHE A 74 -8.93 -0.30 -2.43
N TYR A 75 -7.63 -0.16 -2.68
CA TYR A 75 -6.91 -0.94 -3.68
C TYR A 75 -5.46 -1.15 -3.25
N LEU A 76 -5.03 -2.41 -3.22
CA LEU A 76 -3.68 -2.81 -2.87
C LEU A 76 -3.26 -3.97 -3.75
N HIS A 77 -2.15 -3.82 -4.48
CA HIS A 77 -1.56 -4.91 -5.22
C HIS A 77 -0.12 -5.13 -4.76
N PHE A 78 0.30 -6.38 -4.63
CA PHE A 78 1.66 -6.73 -4.21
C PHE A 78 2.05 -8.11 -4.75
N GLN A 79 3.36 -8.31 -4.93
CA GLN A 79 3.91 -9.63 -5.18
C GLN A 79 4.28 -10.26 -3.84
N MET A 80 3.84 -11.49 -3.60
CA MET A 80 4.24 -12.22 -2.40
C MET A 80 5.71 -12.64 -2.57
N HIS A 81 6.57 -12.18 -1.66
CA HIS A 81 7.99 -12.56 -1.60
C HIS A 81 8.33 -13.34 -0.32
N ASP A 82 7.62 -13.04 0.78
CA ASP A 82 7.71 -13.77 2.03
C ASP A 82 6.36 -13.80 2.76
N MET A 83 6.15 -14.81 3.60
CA MET A 83 4.87 -15.01 4.29
C MET A 83 4.54 -13.92 5.30
N ASN A 84 5.51 -13.33 5.98
CA ASN A 84 5.24 -12.35 7.03
C ASN A 84 4.68 -11.06 6.42
N SER A 85 5.37 -10.52 5.42
CA SER A 85 4.92 -9.34 4.69
C SER A 85 3.58 -9.60 3.99
N SER A 86 3.41 -10.80 3.39
CA SER A 86 2.15 -11.16 2.72
C SER A 86 0.97 -11.19 3.69
N LEU A 87 1.11 -11.84 4.85
CA LEU A 87 0.07 -11.89 5.87
C LEU A 87 -0.25 -10.50 6.45
N GLN A 88 0.73 -9.62 6.57
CA GLN A 88 0.49 -8.23 6.96
C GLN A 88 -0.44 -7.51 5.98
N GLN A 89 -0.24 -7.69 4.66
CA GLN A 89 -1.13 -7.08 3.65
C GLN A 89 -2.56 -7.62 3.73
N PHE A 90 -2.73 -8.93 3.93
CA PHE A 90 -4.07 -9.51 4.12
C PHE A 90 -4.74 -9.03 5.41
N ASN A 91 -4.02 -8.98 6.52
CA ASN A 91 -4.56 -8.50 7.79
C ASN A 91 -5.03 -7.04 7.70
N THR A 92 -4.27 -6.19 7.02
CA THR A 92 -4.66 -4.81 6.68
C THR A 92 -5.99 -4.79 5.93
N PHE A 93 -6.11 -5.59 4.87
CA PHE A 93 -7.32 -5.66 4.06
C PHE A 93 -8.54 -6.14 4.87
N PHE A 94 -8.40 -7.19 5.66
CA PHE A 94 -9.47 -7.67 6.54
C PHE A 94 -9.83 -6.66 7.62
N HIS A 95 -8.85 -5.95 8.18
CA HIS A 95 -9.09 -4.90 9.16
C HIS A 95 -9.91 -3.77 8.53
N TYR A 96 -9.49 -3.25 7.37
CA TYR A 96 -10.24 -2.22 6.65
C TYR A 96 -11.67 -2.66 6.34
N LEU A 97 -11.85 -3.90 5.88
CA LEU A 97 -13.18 -4.44 5.59
C LEU A 97 -14.08 -4.53 6.81
N THR A 98 -13.54 -4.67 8.01
CA THR A 98 -14.30 -4.96 9.24
C THR A 98 -14.43 -3.75 10.18
N THR A 99 -13.62 -2.71 9.98
CA THR A 99 -13.66 -1.49 10.79
C THR A 99 -14.81 -0.57 10.33
N PRO A 100 -15.69 -0.13 11.24
CA PRO A 100 -16.75 0.84 10.92
C PRO A 100 -16.16 2.17 10.43
N SER A 101 -16.75 2.76 9.39
CA SER A 101 -16.30 3.99 8.71
C SER A 101 -16.49 5.29 9.51
N SER A 102 -16.46 5.23 10.85
CA SER A 102 -16.70 6.36 11.76
C SER A 102 -15.46 6.71 12.57
N GLU A 103 -14.32 6.91 11.91
CA GLU A 103 -13.14 7.58 12.47
C GLU A 103 -12.47 8.43 11.39
N HIS A 104 -13.03 9.62 11.11
CA HIS A 104 -12.34 10.70 10.39
C HIS A 104 -12.07 11.82 11.40
N HIS A 105 -10.80 12.14 11.63
CA HIS A 105 -10.36 13.17 12.56
C HIS A 105 -10.15 14.49 11.80
N ASP A 106 -10.69 15.60 12.31
CA ASP A 106 -10.44 16.94 11.77
C ASP A 106 -8.96 17.34 11.89
N MET A 107 -8.31 17.70 10.78
CA MET A 107 -7.01 18.40 10.80
C MET A 107 -7.13 19.87 11.20
N ASN A 108 -6.25 20.30 12.10
CA ASN A 108 -5.86 21.70 12.24
C ASN A 108 -4.48 21.92 11.60
N VAL A 109 -4.44 22.19 10.29
CA VAL A 109 -3.20 22.64 9.63
C VAL A 109 -3.13 24.15 9.72
N HIS A 110 -2.19 24.67 10.52
CA HIS A 110 -1.80 26.08 10.44
C HIS A 110 -0.79 26.28 9.30
N GLN A 111 -0.72 27.51 8.78
CA GLN A 111 0.18 27.93 7.70
C GLN A 111 1.59 27.28 7.82
N THR A 112 1.96 26.46 6.83
CA THR A 112 3.26 25.78 6.73
C THR A 112 4.05 26.33 5.55
N ASP A 113 5.38 26.38 5.66
CA ASP A 113 6.29 26.76 4.56
C ASP A 113 6.55 25.61 3.58
N ILE A 114 6.11 24.38 3.91
CA ILE A 114 6.21 23.20 3.06
C ILE A 114 5.28 23.35 1.85
N LYS A 115 5.84 23.22 0.65
CA LYS A 115 5.11 23.32 -0.62
C LYS A 115 5.23 22.07 -1.47
N LYS A 116 6.26 21.26 -1.27
CA LYS A 116 6.54 20.07 -2.08
C LYS A 116 6.88 18.85 -1.24
N ILE A 117 6.10 17.79 -1.40
CA ILE A 117 6.29 16.50 -0.74
C ILE A 117 6.55 15.43 -1.81
N LEU A 118 7.63 14.68 -1.65
CA LEU A 118 7.95 13.52 -2.49
C LEU A 118 7.58 12.24 -1.75
N LEU A 119 6.71 11.43 -2.36
CA LEU A 119 6.47 10.06 -1.93
C LEU A 119 7.38 9.11 -2.72
N SER A 120 8.07 8.21 -2.03
CA SER A 120 8.88 7.18 -2.69
C SER A 120 8.60 5.79 -2.15
N CYS A 121 8.62 4.81 -3.05
CA CYS A 121 8.42 3.38 -2.77
C CYS A 121 9.35 2.54 -3.66
N SER A 122 9.07 1.25 -3.84
CA SER A 122 9.77 0.34 -4.76
C SER A 122 9.59 0.68 -6.25
N GLY A 123 8.72 1.65 -6.58
CA GLY A 123 8.31 2.00 -7.94
C GLY A 123 7.13 1.14 -8.42
N GLY A 124 6.05 1.78 -8.87
CA GLY A 124 4.85 1.09 -9.37
C GLY A 124 3.57 1.91 -9.28
N LEU A 125 2.44 1.29 -9.65
CA LEU A 125 1.11 1.93 -9.69
C LEU A 125 0.64 2.41 -8.31
N THR A 126 0.97 1.70 -7.23
CA THR A 126 0.61 2.08 -5.85
C THR A 126 1.19 3.42 -5.42
N THR A 127 2.42 3.75 -5.85
CA THR A 127 3.05 5.03 -5.49
C THR A 127 2.37 6.20 -6.19
N SER A 128 2.01 6.02 -7.47
CA SER A 128 1.26 7.02 -8.23
C SER A 128 -0.15 7.20 -7.69
N TYR A 129 -0.82 6.12 -7.26
CA TYR A 129 -2.13 6.21 -6.61
C TYR A 129 -2.06 6.98 -5.28
N PHE A 130 -1.12 6.64 -4.40
CA PHE A 130 -0.96 7.35 -3.13
C PHE A 130 -0.67 8.84 -3.33
N ALA A 131 0.25 9.19 -4.23
CA ALA A 131 0.52 10.60 -4.52
C ALA A 131 -0.71 11.32 -5.10
N TYR A 132 -1.45 10.67 -6.01
CA TYR A 132 -2.70 11.21 -6.54
C TYR A 132 -3.75 11.45 -5.44
N SER A 133 -4.00 10.46 -4.57
CA SER A 133 -4.99 10.59 -3.50
C SER A 133 -4.62 11.67 -2.47
N ILE A 134 -3.34 11.77 -2.11
CA ILE A 134 -2.85 12.86 -1.24
C ILE A 134 -2.97 14.20 -1.97
N GLN A 135 -2.63 14.27 -3.25
CA GLN A 135 -2.74 15.50 -4.04
C GLN A 135 -4.19 15.99 -4.17
N GLU A 136 -5.15 15.10 -4.42
CA GLU A 136 -6.58 15.43 -4.43
C GLU A 136 -7.03 15.95 -3.06
N MET A 137 -6.60 15.31 -1.97
CA MET A 137 -6.87 15.79 -0.62
C MET A 137 -6.29 17.19 -0.36
N MET A 138 -5.08 17.50 -0.85
CA MET A 138 -4.48 18.84 -0.75
C MET A 138 -5.26 19.87 -1.58
N ASN A 139 -5.66 19.51 -2.81
CA ASN A 139 -6.40 20.37 -3.72
C ASN A 139 -7.77 20.73 -3.13
N HIS A 140 -8.49 19.75 -2.58
CA HIS A 140 -9.79 19.98 -1.93
C HIS A 140 -9.72 20.91 -0.72
N ARG A 141 -8.54 21.05 -0.11
CA ARG A 141 -8.31 21.87 1.09
C ARG A 141 -7.57 23.19 0.78
N ASP A 142 -7.33 23.52 -0.50
CA ASP A 142 -6.65 24.73 -0.95
C ASP A 142 -5.29 25.00 -0.26
N LEU A 143 -4.57 23.93 0.12
CA LEU A 143 -3.31 24.05 0.87
C LEU A 143 -2.11 24.43 -0.02
N GLY A 144 -2.24 24.35 -1.35
CA GLY A 144 -1.17 24.72 -2.29
C GLY A 144 0.07 23.83 -2.22
N ILE A 145 -0.05 22.64 -1.61
CA ILE A 145 1.01 21.64 -1.49
C ILE A 145 0.96 20.72 -2.72
N GLN A 146 2.11 20.58 -3.37
CA GLN A 146 2.34 19.64 -4.46
C GLN A 146 2.91 18.33 -3.89
N VAL A 147 2.34 17.20 -4.32
CA VAL A 147 2.73 15.85 -3.91
C VAL A 147 3.02 15.02 -5.15
N ASP A 148 4.27 14.58 -5.27
CA ASP A 148 4.74 13.78 -6.40
C ASP A 148 5.20 12.40 -5.93
N ALA A 149 5.28 11.45 -6.88
CA ALA A 149 5.73 10.08 -6.62
C ALA A 149 6.87 9.69 -7.55
N VAL A 150 7.92 9.08 -6.99
CA VAL A 150 9.00 8.45 -7.75
C VAL A 150 9.36 7.07 -7.18
N GLY A 151 10.04 6.25 -7.96
CA GLY A 151 10.69 5.04 -7.44
C GLY A 151 11.93 5.41 -6.61
N TYR A 152 12.32 4.56 -5.66
CA TYR A 152 13.49 4.81 -4.81
C TYR A 152 14.77 5.07 -5.62
N SER A 153 14.92 4.45 -6.79
CA SER A 153 16.05 4.65 -7.71
C SER A 153 16.16 6.08 -8.24
N ASP A 154 15.07 6.84 -8.22
CA ASP A 154 14.99 8.20 -8.78
C ASP A 154 15.02 9.29 -7.70
N ILE A 155 14.99 8.93 -6.40
CA ILE A 155 15.06 9.90 -5.30
C ILE A 155 16.25 10.83 -5.50
N ASP A 156 17.44 10.28 -5.77
CA ASP A 156 18.67 11.07 -5.83
C ASP A 156 18.66 12.13 -6.95
N ASN A 157 17.84 11.93 -7.99
CA ASN A 157 17.72 12.85 -9.12
C ASN A 157 16.88 14.08 -8.79
N VAL A 158 15.87 13.93 -7.93
CA VAL A 158 14.83 14.95 -7.72
C VAL A 158 14.76 15.46 -6.28
N ALA A 159 15.42 14.79 -5.33
CA ALA A 159 15.32 15.06 -3.89
C ALA A 159 15.49 16.54 -3.50
N ASN A 160 16.33 17.30 -4.21
CA ASN A 160 16.59 18.70 -3.92
C ASN A 160 15.42 19.64 -4.26
N GLU A 161 14.44 19.18 -5.03
CA GLU A 161 13.25 19.95 -5.42
C GLU A 161 12.12 19.89 -4.38
N TYR A 162 12.26 19.04 -3.36
CA TYR A 162 11.21 18.76 -2.38
C TYR A 162 11.63 19.15 -0.97
N ASP A 163 10.65 19.64 -0.22
CA ASP A 163 10.79 20.06 1.18
C ASP A 163 10.75 18.85 2.12
N ILE A 164 9.96 17.82 1.78
CA ILE A 164 9.84 16.55 2.52
C ILE A 164 9.92 15.37 1.55
N ILE A 165 10.57 14.28 2.00
CA ILE A 165 10.62 12.99 1.33
C ILE A 165 10.05 11.92 2.28
N LEU A 166 8.94 11.31 1.87
CA LEU A 166 8.26 10.23 2.57
C LEU A 166 8.61 8.89 1.94
N LEU A 167 9.29 8.04 2.69
CA LEU A 167 9.61 6.67 2.31
C LEU A 167 8.48 5.75 2.72
N ALA A 168 7.89 5.04 1.76
CA ALA A 168 6.87 4.04 2.03
C ALA A 168 7.45 2.89 2.88
N PRO A 169 6.61 2.16 3.65
CA PRO A 169 7.08 1.14 4.59
C PRO A 169 7.98 0.07 3.95
N GLN A 170 7.74 -0.25 2.67
CA GLN A 170 8.49 -1.27 1.92
C GLN A 170 9.97 -0.89 1.75
N ILE A 171 10.30 0.40 1.75
CA ILE A 171 11.68 0.91 1.59
C ILE A 171 12.19 1.62 2.84
N ALA A 172 11.51 1.47 3.98
CA ALA A 172 11.86 2.15 5.23
C ALA A 172 13.28 1.83 5.72
N TYR A 173 13.82 0.65 5.36
CA TYR A 173 15.20 0.26 5.68
C TYR A 173 16.26 1.20 5.06
N MET A 174 15.90 1.98 4.03
CA MET A 174 16.80 2.94 3.36
C MET A 174 16.90 4.29 4.10
N LEU A 175 16.09 4.51 5.15
CA LEU A 175 16.07 5.76 5.90
C LEU A 175 17.47 6.23 6.39
N PRO A 176 18.35 5.37 6.94
CA PRO A 176 19.66 5.82 7.40
C PRO A 176 20.51 6.43 6.27
N GLU A 177 20.52 5.81 5.10
CA GLU A 177 21.26 6.28 3.92
C GLU A 177 20.72 7.64 3.45
N TYR A 178 19.40 7.76 3.28
CA TYR A 178 18.81 8.98 2.79
C TYR A 178 18.85 10.13 3.81
N ARG A 179 18.82 9.83 5.11
CA ARG A 179 19.05 10.85 6.16
C ARG A 179 20.48 11.37 6.17
N GLU A 180 21.47 10.54 5.85
CA GLU A 180 22.86 11.01 5.71
C GLU A 180 22.99 12.00 4.54
N LYS A 181 22.32 11.72 3.41
CA LYS A 181 22.35 12.57 2.21
C LYS A 181 21.52 13.84 2.32
N TYR A 182 20.32 13.75 2.88
CA TYR A 182 19.30 14.80 2.77
C TYR A 182 18.83 15.35 4.14
N GLY A 183 19.31 14.79 5.24
CA GLY A 183 19.00 15.25 6.59
C GLY A 183 17.57 14.95 7.03
N ASN A 184 17.02 15.83 7.85
CA ASN A 184 15.75 15.60 8.54
C ASN A 184 14.51 15.63 7.65
N LYS A 185 14.65 16.08 6.40
CA LYS A 185 13.51 16.07 5.46
C LYS A 185 13.10 14.67 5.01
N VAL A 186 13.90 13.65 5.31
CA VAL A 186 13.57 12.26 4.97
C VAL A 186 12.98 11.55 6.18
N MET A 187 11.79 10.99 5.97
CA MET A 187 11.00 10.29 6.97
C MET A 187 10.37 9.04 6.38
N THR A 188 9.99 8.11 7.25
CA THR A 188 9.24 6.91 6.88
C THR A 188 7.77 7.09 7.19
N ILE A 189 6.92 6.61 6.30
CA ILE A 189 5.50 6.45 6.58
C ILE A 189 5.34 5.24 7.50
N GLU A 190 4.59 5.40 8.58
CA GLU A 190 4.24 4.28 9.44
C GLU A 190 3.42 3.25 8.67
N THR A 191 3.72 1.97 8.88
CA THR A 191 3.06 0.88 8.15
C THR A 191 1.54 0.92 8.32
N VAL A 192 1.06 1.30 9.50
CA VAL A 192 -0.38 1.42 9.80
C VAL A 192 -1.03 2.52 8.96
N ASP A 193 -0.44 3.73 8.91
CA ASP A 193 -1.05 4.84 8.16
C ASP A 193 -1.03 4.55 6.64
N PHE A 194 0.04 3.93 6.15
CA PHE A 194 0.12 3.50 4.75
C PHE A 194 -0.95 2.45 4.44
N ALA A 195 -1.12 1.47 5.34
CA ALA A 195 -2.09 0.40 5.21
C ALA A 195 -3.54 0.90 5.20
N THR A 196 -3.88 1.90 6.03
CA THR A 196 -5.23 2.45 6.13
C THR A 196 -5.50 3.57 5.13
N SER A 197 -4.51 3.96 4.31
CA SER A 197 -4.58 5.17 3.48
C SER A 197 -4.97 6.40 4.30
N ASP A 198 -4.47 6.48 5.55
CA ASP A 198 -4.63 7.65 6.41
C ASP A 198 -3.72 8.78 5.92
N PHE A 199 -4.02 9.27 4.72
CA PHE A 199 -3.32 10.37 4.06
C PHE A 199 -3.28 11.61 4.97
N GLU A 200 -4.34 11.81 5.76
CA GLU A 200 -4.46 12.88 6.72
C GLU A 200 -3.41 12.74 7.85
N GLY A 201 -3.34 11.58 8.49
CA GLY A 201 -2.31 11.28 9.50
C GLY A 201 -0.89 11.32 8.96
N ILE A 202 -0.67 10.78 7.76
CA ILE A 202 0.64 10.82 7.07
C ILE A 202 1.09 12.27 6.88
N ILE A 203 0.22 13.12 6.36
CA ILE A 203 0.57 14.50 6.11
C ILE A 203 0.67 15.31 7.39
N GLN A 204 -0.19 15.09 8.40
CA GLN A 204 -0.04 15.74 9.69
C GLN A 204 1.33 15.46 10.31
N LYS A 205 1.77 14.20 10.29
CA LYS A 205 3.08 13.80 10.80
C LYS A 205 4.22 14.45 9.99
N ALA A 206 4.06 14.55 8.68
CA ALA A 206 5.03 15.22 7.82
C ALA A 206 5.13 16.72 8.11
N LEU A 207 4.00 17.42 8.19
CA LEU A 207 3.96 18.87 8.38
C LEU A 207 4.37 19.32 9.79
N ASN A 208 4.29 18.44 10.79
CA ASN A 208 4.63 18.73 12.19
C ASN A 208 6.07 18.31 12.58
N SER A 209 6.89 17.89 11.62
CA SER A 209 8.23 17.32 11.85
C SER A 209 9.40 18.30 11.79
#